data_AF-A0A819ZBG8-F1
#
_entry.id   AF-A0A819ZBG8-F1
#
_cell.length_a   1.000
_cell.length_b   1.000
_cell.length_c   1.000
_cell.angle_alpha   90.00
_cell.angle_beta   90.00
_cell.angle_gamma   90.00
#
_symmetry.space_group_name_H-M   'P 1'
#
loop_
_entity.id
_entity.type
_entity.pdbx_description
1 polymer ?
#
loop_
_entity_poly.entity_id
_entity_poly.type
_entity_poly.pdbx_seq_one_letter_code
_entity_poly.pdbx_strand_id
1 'polypeptide(L)' 'MKDCSFSFGSMLSQIQRVIGNENISCVPVGGAASNLYLRQRMNDLCSHYGIELVCPSVEFCTDNDGMIA' A
#
# COMPACT_ATOMS: atom_id res chain seq x y z
N MET A 1 -15.91 15.35 -17.12
CA MET A 1 -14.72 14.48 -17.12
C MET A 1 -13.71 15.17 -16.20
N LYS A 2 -13.71 14.84 -14.90
CA LYS A 2 -12.92 15.54 -13.88
C LYS A 2 -11.61 14.80 -13.66
N ASP A 3 -10.55 15.56 -13.47
CA ASP A 3 -9.14 15.18 -13.47
C ASP A 3 -8.84 13.93 -12.62
N CYS A 4 -8.53 12.84 -13.31
CA CYS A 4 -8.04 11.59 -12.71
C CYS A 4 -6.51 11.66 -12.64
N SER A 5 -5.97 12.54 -11.80
CA SER A 5 -4.52 12.68 -11.56
C SER A 5 -4.09 11.93 -10.29
N PHE A 6 -4.51 10.68 -10.14
CA PHE A 6 -3.92 9.76 -9.15
C PHE A 6 -2.55 9.32 -9.67
N SER A 7 -1.53 10.16 -9.47
CA SER A 7 -0.14 9.77 -9.75
C SER A 7 0.36 8.91 -8.60
N PHE A 8 0.70 7.65 -8.85
CA PHE A 8 1.31 6.73 -7.87
C PHE A 8 2.44 7.37 -7.05
N GLY A 9 3.16 8.35 -7.61
CA GLY A 9 4.22 9.09 -6.92
C GLY A 9 3.74 9.93 -5.72
N SER A 10 2.55 10.53 -5.78
CA SER A 10 2.04 11.33 -4.66
C SER A 10 1.57 10.47 -3.49
N MET A 11 1.08 9.26 -3.78
CA MET A 11 0.71 8.29 -2.74
C MET A 11 1.95 7.81 -1.97
N LEU A 12 3.01 7.41 -2.71
CA LEU A 12 4.25 6.94 -2.08
C LEU A 12 4.94 8.02 -1.25
N SER A 13 4.92 9.29 -1.69
CA SER A 13 5.52 10.39 -0.93
C SER A 13 4.77 10.68 0.37
N GLN A 14 3.44 10.55 0.38
CA GLN A 14 2.65 10.66 1.61
C GLN A 14 2.95 9.52 2.58
N ILE A 15 3.01 8.28 2.09
CA ILE A 15 3.38 7.11 2.90
C ILE A 15 4.78 7.30 3.49
N GLN A 16 5.74 7.72 2.68
CA GLN A 16 7.11 8.02 3.12
C GLN A 16 7.15 9.02 4.27
N ARG A 17 6.31 10.06 4.22
CA ARG A 17 6.24 11.07 5.29
C ARG A 17 5.75 10.49 6.62
N VAL A 18 4.89 9.49 6.58
CA VAL A 18 4.30 8.88 7.77
C VAL A 18 5.25 7.85 8.37
N ILE A 19 5.78 6.94 7.54
CA ILE A 19 6.74 5.91 7.99
C ILE A 19 8.09 6.47 8.42
N GLY A 20 8.50 7.65 7.91
CA GLY A 20 9.76 8.28 8.28
C GLY A 20 9.75 8.89 9.69
N ASN A 21 8.58 9.07 10.30
CA ASN A 21 8.42 9.70 11.61
C ASN A 21 7.98 8.71 12.70
N GLU A 22 7.47 7.54 12.34
CA GLU A 22 6.85 6.57 13.25
C GLU A 22 7.30 5.15 12.86
N ASN A 23 7.58 4.29 13.85
CA ASN A 23 7.90 2.89 13.59
C ASN A 23 6.61 2.04 13.54
N ILE A 24 5.99 1.98 12.36
CA ILE A 24 4.67 1.39 12.13
C ILE A 24 4.73 0.33 11.03
N SER A 25 4.05 -0.79 11.25
CA SER A 25 3.87 -1.86 10.26
C SER A 25 2.95 -1.39 9.12
N CYS A 26 3.24 -1.77 7.88
CA CYS A 26 2.46 -1.35 6.72
C CYS A 26 1.66 -2.53 6.14
N VAL A 27 0.34 -2.35 5.98
CA VAL A 27 -0.56 -3.36 5.39
C VAL A 27 -1.42 -2.70 4.31
N PRO A 28 -1.03 -2.77 3.02
CA PRO A 28 -1.86 -2.24 1.94
C PRO A 28 -3.10 -3.12 1.74
N VAL A 29 -4.27 -2.47 1.71
CA VAL A 29 -5.58 -3.10 1.48
C VAL A 29 -6.35 -2.35 0.37
N GLY A 30 -7.42 -2.95 -0.14
CA GLY A 30 -8.22 -2.41 -1.23
C GLY A 30 -7.76 -2.87 -2.61
N GLY A 31 -8.56 -2.58 -3.65
CA GLY A 31 -8.27 -3.02 -5.02
C GLY A 31 -6.94 -2.51 -5.59
N ALA A 32 -6.44 -1.35 -5.13
CA ALA A 32 -5.11 -0.88 -5.50
C ALA A 32 -3.99 -1.78 -4.94
N ALA A 33 -4.23 -2.42 -3.79
CA ALA A 33 -3.26 -3.33 -3.17
C ALA A 33 -3.10 -4.64 -3.95
N SER A 34 -3.99 -5.03 -4.88
CA SER A 34 -3.75 -6.18 -5.75
C SER A 34 -2.74 -5.88 -6.87
N ASN A 35 -2.36 -4.61 -7.06
CA ASN A 35 -1.37 -4.20 -8.04
C ASN A 35 0.06 -4.59 -7.60
N LEU A 36 0.65 -5.56 -8.31
CA LEU A 36 1.98 -6.07 -8.00
C LEU A 36 3.09 -5.02 -8.14
N TYR A 37 2.96 -4.07 -9.07
CA TYR A 37 3.91 -2.97 -9.20
C TYR A 37 3.86 -2.06 -7.96
N LEU A 38 2.67 -1.72 -7.47
CA LEU A 38 2.51 -0.95 -6.23
C LEU A 38 3.13 -1.69 -5.04
N ARG A 39 2.87 -3.00 -4.90
CA ARG A 39 3.45 -3.82 -3.83
C ARG A 39 4.97 -3.78 -3.84
N GLN A 40 5.59 -3.93 -5.02
CA GLN A 40 7.04 -3.86 -5.13
C GLN A 40 7.57 -2.51 -4.66
N ARG A 41 6.97 -1.41 -5.12
CA ARG A 41 7.39 -0.04 -4.74
C ARG A 41 7.21 0.23 -3.25
N MET A 42 6.13 -0.29 -2.65
CA MET A 42 5.91 -0.20 -1.21
C MET A 42 6.91 -1.06 -0.43
N ASN A 43 7.26 -2.24 -0.94
CA ASN A 43 8.23 -3.13 -0.29
C ASN A 43 9.62 -2.49 -0.26
N ASP A 44 10.05 -1.91 -1.38
CA ASP A 44 11.32 -1.18 -1.47
C ASP A 44 11.36 -0.03 -0.45
N LEU A 45 10.25 0.72 -0.35
CA LEU A 45 10.11 1.83 0.59
C LEU A 45 10.10 1.37 2.05
N CYS A 46 9.31 0.35 2.40
CA CYS A 46 9.25 -0.16 3.78
C CYS A 46 10.60 -0.77 4.20
N SER A 47 11.25 -1.52 3.30
CA SER A 47 12.58 -2.09 3.52
C SER A 47 13.63 -1.02 3.81
N HIS A 48 13.57 0.12 3.11
CA HIS A 48 14.46 1.25 3.34
C HIS A 48 14.36 1.82 4.77
N TYR A 49 13.16 1.80 5.35
CA TYR A 49 12.89 2.26 6.72
C TYR A 49 12.93 1.13 7.77
N GLY A 50 13.29 -0.11 7.39
CA GLY A 50 13.32 -1.25 8.30
C GLY A 50 11.93 -1.72 8.77
N ILE A 51 10.89 -1.39 7.99
CA ILE A 51 9.49 -1.74 8.28
C ILE A 51 9.12 -3.01 7.50
N GLU A 52 8.40 -3.91 8.16
CA GLU A 52 7.80 -5.06 7.50
C GLU A 52 6.54 -4.65 6.72
N LEU A 53 6.51 -4.99 5.43
CA LEU A 53 5.32 -4.89 4.60
C LEU A 53 4.58 -6.23 4.61
N VAL A 54 3.36 -6.25 5.17
CA VAL A 54 2.49 -7.42 5.15
C VAL A 54 1.44 -7.24 4.07
N CYS A 55 1.35 -8.19 3.16
CA CYS A 55 0.49 -8.10 1.99
C CYS A 55 -0.42 -9.34 1.92
N PRO A 56 -1.75 -9.19 2.04
CA PRO A 56 -2.66 -10.33 1.88
C PRO A 56 -2.60 -10.87 0.44
N SER A 57 -3.04 -12.12 0.24
CA SER A 57 -3.20 -12.67 -1.10
C SER A 57 -4.13 -11.78 -1.93
N VAL A 58 -3.91 -11.74 -3.24
CA VAL A 58 -4.56 -10.76 -4.13
C VAL A 58 -6.09 -10.89 -4.13
N GLU A 59 -6.60 -12.12 -3.95
CA GLU A 59 -8.03 -12.44 -3.82
C GLU A 59 -8.69 -11.83 -2.58
N PHE A 60 -7.91 -11.50 -1.55
CA PHE A 60 -8.40 -10.88 -0.32
C PHE A 60 -8.22 -9.36 -0.27
N CYS A 61 -7.71 -8.75 -1.33
CA CYS A 61 -7.42 -7.31 -1.35
C CYS A 61 -8.64 -6.45 -1.68
N THR A 62 -9.58 -6.96 -2.45
CA THR A 62 -10.82 -6.27 -2.79
C THR A 62 -11.90 -6.54 -1.75
N ASP A 63 -13.01 -5.81 -1.82
CA ASP A 63 -14.18 -6.10 -0.99
C ASP A 63 -14.62 -7.56 -1.25
N ASN A 64 -14.53 -8.39 -0.21
CA ASN A 64 -14.89 -9.81 -0.24
C ASN A 64 -15.50 -10.22 1.10
N ASP A 65 -16.32 -11.28 1.11
CA ASP A 65 -17.01 -11.75 2.31
C ASP A 65 -16.05 -12.21 3.42
N GLY A 66 -14.82 -12.62 3.06
CA GLY A 66 -13.77 -12.98 4.01
C GLY A 66 -13.22 -11.80 4.82
N MET A 67 -13.53 -10.54 4.44
CA MET A 67 -13.14 -9.34 5.18
C MET A 67 -14.06 -9.04 6.38
N ILE A 68 -15.31 -9.54 6.36
CA ILE A 68 -16.36 -9.21 7.35
C ILE A 68 -16.70 -10.40 8.27
N ALA A 69 -16.23 -11.61 7.92
CA ALA A 69 -16.56 -12.88 8.59
C ALA A 69 -15.92 -13.07 9.98
#